data_AF-A0A502T9N6-F1
#
_entry.id   AF-A0A502T9N6-F1
#
_cell.length_a   1.000
_cell.length_b   1.000
_cell.length_c   1.000
_cell.angle_alpha   90.00
_cell.angle_beta   90.00
_cell.angle_gamma   90.00
#
_symmetry.space_group_name_H-M   'P 1'
#
loop_
_entity.id
_entity.type
_entity.pdbx_description
1 polymer ?
#
loop_
_entity_poly.entity_id
_entity_poly.type
_entity_poly.pdbx_seq_one_letter_code
_entity_poly.pdbx_strand_id
1 'polypeptide(L)'
;MSYFSSGAWWWPYMFILVAGFAATDIWRFLGVYLGGKLSDDSDLLVLVRTMATALVAAVIGNLIVFPGGALAHTSFGLRIAAAALGFVAYLASGKRMVVGIATAEFLLLAGLYLNF
;
A
#
# COMPACT_ATOMS: atom_id res chain seq x y z
N MET A 1 -24.21 7.57 11.95
CA MET A 1 -24.97 6.89 10.87
C MET A 1 -24.94 5.40 11.14
N SER A 2 -26.09 4.77 11.45
CA SER A 2 -26.19 3.38 11.95
C SER A 2 -27.15 2.53 11.13
N TYR A 3 -27.08 2.59 9.79
CA TYR A 3 -28.06 1.94 8.92
C TYR A 3 -27.99 0.40 8.93
N PHE A 4 -26.85 -0.19 9.31
CA PHE A 4 -26.63 -1.65 9.33
C PHE A 4 -26.04 -2.15 10.66
N SER A 5 -26.16 -1.38 11.74
CA SER A 5 -25.67 -1.79 13.06
C SER A 5 -26.70 -2.67 13.77
N SER A 6 -26.30 -3.87 14.20
CA SER A 6 -27.10 -4.69 15.10
C SER A 6 -26.29 -4.99 16.38
N GLY A 7 -26.97 -5.03 17.53
CA GLY A 7 -26.34 -5.28 18.84
C GLY A 7 -25.96 -6.74 19.09
N ALA A 8 -26.15 -7.63 18.11
CA ALA A 8 -25.81 -9.04 18.26
C ALA A 8 -24.28 -9.23 18.16
N TRP A 9 -23.71 -10.00 19.09
CA TRP A 9 -22.26 -10.25 19.16
C TRP A 9 -21.69 -10.89 17.88
N TRP A 10 -22.51 -11.62 17.13
CA TRP A 10 -22.11 -12.33 15.90
C TRP A 10 -22.21 -11.47 14.63
N TRP A 11 -22.94 -10.34 14.69
CA TRP A 11 -23.25 -9.52 13.53
C TRP A 11 -22.02 -8.93 12.82
N PRO A 12 -20.98 -8.44 13.52
CA PRO A 12 -19.77 -7.96 12.87
C PRO A 12 -19.10 -9.03 11.99
N TYR A 13 -19.10 -10.30 12.43
CA TYR A 13 -18.50 -11.39 11.65
C TYR A 13 -19.31 -11.70 10.39
N MET A 14 -20.65 -11.74 10.50
CA MET A 14 -21.50 -11.94 9.32
C MET A 14 -21.38 -10.77 8.35
N PHE A 15 -21.31 -9.53 8.86
CA PHE A 15 -21.11 -8.35 8.04
C PHE A 15 -19.77 -8.40 7.30
N ILE A 16 -18.68 -8.74 7.99
CA ILE A 16 -17.36 -8.92 7.35
C ILE A 16 -17.42 -10.04 6.32
N LEU A 17 -18.08 -11.15 6.63
CA LEU A 17 -18.18 -12.27 5.69
C LEU A 17 -18.92 -11.87 4.43
N VAL A 18 -20.08 -11.21 4.53
CA VAL A 18 -20.89 -10.85 3.34
C VAL A 18 -20.33 -9.62 2.63
N ALA A 19 -20.12 -8.52 3.36
CA ALA A 19 -19.64 -7.27 2.78
C ALA A 19 -18.17 -7.37 2.35
N GLY A 20 -17.33 -8.05 3.13
CA GLY A 20 -15.94 -8.33 2.77
C GLY A 20 -15.87 -9.21 1.53
N PHE A 21 -16.58 -10.35 1.51
CA PHE A 21 -16.62 -11.22 0.34
C PHE A 21 -17.14 -10.50 -0.91
N ALA A 22 -18.20 -9.69 -0.77
CA ALA A 22 -18.73 -8.91 -1.89
C ALA A 22 -17.73 -7.85 -2.37
N ALA A 23 -16.98 -7.23 -1.47
CA ALA A 23 -15.98 -6.21 -1.79
C ALA A 23 -14.69 -6.78 -2.38
N THR A 24 -14.30 -8.02 -2.07
CA THR A 24 -13.01 -8.59 -2.50
C THR A 24 -13.15 -9.77 -3.46
N ASP A 25 -13.91 -10.79 -3.09
CA ASP A 25 -13.87 -12.10 -3.76
C ASP A 25 -14.66 -12.12 -5.06
N ILE A 26 -15.77 -11.39 -5.15
CA ILE A 26 -16.55 -11.26 -6.40
C ILE A 26 -15.64 -10.77 -7.54
N TRP A 27 -14.83 -9.75 -7.29
CA TRP A 27 -13.89 -9.20 -8.29
C TRP A 27 -12.75 -10.16 -8.60
N ARG A 28 -12.31 -10.94 -7.60
CA ARG A 28 -11.28 -11.97 -7.77
C ARG A 28 -11.74 -13.08 -8.71
N PHE A 29 -12.96 -13.59 -8.51
CA PHE A 29 -13.55 -14.60 -9.40
C PHE A 29 -13.78 -14.05 -10.80
N LEU A 30 -14.27 -12.81 -10.91
CA LEU A 30 -14.44 -12.15 -12.21
C LEU A 30 -13.11 -12.00 -12.94
N GLY A 31 -12.03 -11.66 -12.23
CA GLY A 31 -10.67 -11.59 -12.75
C GLY A 31 -10.16 -12.93 -13.29
N VAL A 32 -10.41 -14.05 -12.59
CA VAL A 32 -10.04 -15.39 -13.09
C VAL A 32 -10.86 -15.77 -14.33
N TYR A 33 -12.16 -15.49 -14.33
CA TYR A 33 -13.04 -15.82 -15.45
C TYR A 33 -12.73 -15.02 -16.72
N LEU A 34 -12.43 -13.72 -16.58
CA LEU A 34 -12.11 -12.84 -17.70
C LEU A 34 -10.62 -12.92 -18.09
N GLY A 35 -9.72 -13.20 -17.14
CA GLY A 35 -8.28 -13.20 -17.35
C GLY A 35 -7.81 -14.22 -18.38
N GLY A 36 -8.41 -15.42 -18.42
CA GLY A 36 -8.08 -16.43 -19.42
C GLY A 36 -8.52 -16.10 -20.85
N LYS A 37 -9.37 -15.08 -21.04
CA LYS A 37 -9.90 -14.68 -22.36
C LYS A 37 -9.13 -13.50 -22.98
N LEU A 38 -8.19 -12.92 -22.25
CA LEU A 38 -7.48 -11.72 -22.66
C LEU A 38 -6.02 -12.11 -22.95
N SER A 39 -5.54 -11.81 -24.15
CA SER A 39 -4.16 -12.11 -24.54
C SER A 39 -3.18 -11.32 -23.68
N ASP A 40 -2.09 -11.94 -23.22
CA ASP A 40 -1.07 -11.27 -22.39
C ASP A 40 -0.44 -10.04 -23.07
N ASP A 41 -0.42 -10.00 -24.40
CA ASP A 41 0.04 -8.86 -25.21
C ASP A 41 -1.05 -7.78 -25.44
N SER A 42 -2.19 -7.84 -24.74
CA SER A 42 -3.24 -6.83 -24.87
C SER A 42 -2.80 -5.49 -24.30
N ASP A 43 -2.81 -4.44 -25.12
CA ASP A 43 -2.55 -3.05 -24.69
C ASP A 43 -3.45 -2.62 -23.51
N LEU A 44 -4.67 -3.15 -23.43
CA LEU A 44 -5.60 -2.88 -22.34
C LEU A 44 -5.10 -3.47 -21.01
N LEU A 45 -4.52 -4.67 -21.03
CA LEU A 45 -3.92 -5.26 -19.82
C LEU A 45 -2.70 -4.48 -19.35
N VAL A 46 -1.88 -3.99 -20.28
CA VAL A 46 -0.74 -3.13 -19.96
C VAL A 46 -1.22 -1.81 -19.35
N LEU A 47 -2.27 -1.20 -19.89
CA LEU A 47 -2.87 0.01 -19.33
C LEU A 47 -3.38 -0.23 -17.90
N VAL A 48 -4.17 -1.28 -17.67
CA VAL A 48 -4.71 -1.57 -16.34
C VAL A 48 -3.58 -1.87 -15.33
N ARG A 49 -2.57 -2.63 -15.75
CA ARG A 49 -1.40 -2.94 -14.91
C ARG A 49 -0.61 -1.69 -14.52
N THR A 50 -0.37 -0.79 -15.47
CA THR A 50 0.35 0.47 -15.21
C THR A 50 -0.47 1.42 -14.35
N MET A 51 -1.80 1.47 -14.54
CA MET A 51 -2.69 2.21 -13.63
C MET A 51 -2.65 1.65 -12.21
N ALA A 52 -2.70 0.32 -12.05
CA ALA A 52 -2.66 -0.32 -10.74
C ALA A 52 -1.35 -0.01 -9.99
N THR A 53 -0.20 -0.10 -10.65
CA THR A 53 1.09 0.24 -10.02
C THR A 53 1.22 1.73 -9.72
N ALA A 54 0.72 2.60 -10.60
CA ALA A 54 0.71 4.05 -10.38
C ALA A 54 -0.17 4.44 -9.19
N LEU A 55 -1.34 3.82 -9.01
CA LEU A 55 -2.22 4.06 -7.86
C LEU A 55 -1.55 3.67 -6.54
N VAL A 56 -0.90 2.50 -6.48
CA VAL A 56 -0.16 2.07 -5.29
C VAL A 56 0.98 3.04 -4.99
N ALA A 57 1.74 3.45 -6.00
CA ALA A 57 2.82 4.44 -5.84
C ALA A 57 2.28 5.80 -5.35
N ALA A 58 1.15 6.26 -5.87
CA ALA A 58 0.51 7.50 -5.44
C ALA A 58 0.05 7.44 -3.98
N VAL A 59 -0.52 6.32 -3.54
CA VAL A 59 -0.91 6.13 -2.14
C VAL A 59 0.31 6.13 -1.23
N ILE A 60 1.38 5.41 -1.58
CA ILE A 60 2.64 5.42 -0.82
C ILE A 60 3.22 6.85 -0.74
N GLY A 61 3.23 7.57 -1.87
CA GLY A 61 3.67 8.97 -1.91
C GLY A 61 2.81 9.87 -1.01
N ASN A 62 1.50 9.68 -1.01
CA ASN A 62 0.60 10.42 -0.13
C ASN A 62 0.92 10.18 1.36
N LEU A 63 1.21 8.93 1.74
CA LEU A 63 1.61 8.59 3.12
C LEU A 63 2.95 9.21 3.52
N ILE A 64 3.88 9.40 2.58
CA ILE A 64 5.18 10.05 2.83
C ILE A 64 5.00 11.56 3.00
N VAL A 65 4.18 12.21 2.17
CA VAL A 65 3.99 13.66 2.15
C VAL A 65 3.05 14.11 3.28
N PHE A 66 1.91 13.42 3.43
CA PHE A 66 0.84 13.70 4.39
C PHE A 66 0.64 12.52 5.35
N PRO A 67 1.59 12.27 6.28
CA PRO A 67 1.52 11.15 7.19
C PRO A 67 0.43 11.37 8.23
N GLY A 68 -0.20 10.27 8.63
CA GLY A 68 -1.07 10.20 9.80
C GLY A 68 -0.33 9.63 11.02
N GLY A 69 -0.91 9.82 12.21
CA GLY A 69 -0.46 9.17 13.44
C GLY A 69 0.92 9.63 13.92
N ALA A 70 1.75 8.68 14.37
CA ALA A 70 3.05 8.96 15.00
C ALA A 70 4.06 9.67 14.07
N LEU A 71 3.93 9.52 12.75
CA LEU A 71 4.79 10.19 11.77
C LEU A 71 4.34 11.63 11.44
N ALA A 72 3.21 12.10 11.99
CA ALA A 72 2.75 13.47 11.79
C ALA A 72 3.71 14.52 12.35
N HIS A 73 4.48 14.15 13.38
CA HIS A 73 5.43 15.05 14.05
C HIS A 73 6.82 15.08 13.38
N THR A 74 7.07 14.23 12.38
CA THR A 74 8.39 14.11 11.76
C THR A 74 8.58 15.09 10.60
N SER A 75 9.79 15.64 10.49
CA SER A 75 10.19 16.53 9.40
C SER A 75 9.90 15.93 8.01
N PHE A 76 9.35 16.76 7.11
CA PHE A 76 9.10 16.37 5.72
C PHE A 76 10.40 15.98 5.00
N GLY A 77 11.48 16.74 5.25
CA GLY A 77 12.79 16.49 4.66
C GLY A 77 13.36 15.13 5.07
N LEU A 78 13.20 14.74 6.34
CA LEU A 78 13.64 13.44 6.83
C LEU A 78 12.90 12.29 6.14
N ARG A 79 11.58 12.40 5.96
CA ARG A 79 10.75 11.38 5.31
C ARG A 79 11.16 11.15 3.85
N ILE A 80 11.34 12.23 3.10
CA ILE A 80 11.78 12.16 1.71
C ILE A 80 13.22 11.63 1.61
N ALA A 81 14.12 12.11 2.48
CA ALA A 81 15.51 11.64 2.50
C ALA A 81 15.61 10.15 2.86
N ALA A 82 14.88 9.68 3.86
CA ALA A 82 14.87 8.27 4.25
C ALA A 82 14.32 7.36 3.15
N ALA A 83 13.23 7.77 2.49
CA ALA A 83 12.67 7.04 1.35
C ALA A 83 13.66 7.00 0.16
N ALA A 84 14.28 8.14 -0.18
CA ALA A 84 15.26 8.23 -1.26
C ALA A 84 16.53 7.40 -0.96
N LEU A 85 17.10 7.53 0.24
CA LEU A 85 18.30 6.80 0.64
C LEU A 85 18.04 5.30 0.77
N GLY A 86 16.87 4.88 1.27
CA GLY A 86 16.47 3.48 1.25
C GLY A 86 16.37 2.91 -0.16
N PHE A 87 15.85 3.68 -1.12
CA PHE A 87 15.81 3.28 -2.53
C PHE A 87 17.22 3.20 -3.16
N VAL A 88 18.11 4.13 -2.84
CA VAL A 88 19.52 4.06 -3.26
C VAL A 88 20.20 2.81 -2.68
N ALA A 89 19.98 2.50 -1.40
CA ALA A 89 20.51 1.29 -0.77
C ALA A 89 19.97 0.00 -1.40
N TYR A 90 18.69 -0.01 -1.79
CA TYR A 90 18.09 -1.10 -2.57
C TYR A 90 18.82 -1.30 -3.91
N LEU A 91 19.09 -0.23 -4.65
CA LEU A 91 19.82 -0.30 -5.92
C LEU A 91 21.26 -0.78 -5.72
N ALA A 92 21.98 -0.20 -4.75
CA ALA A 92 23.37 -0.52 -4.46
C ALA A 92 23.58 -1.96 -3.95
N SER A 93 22.60 -2.52 -3.24
CA SER A 93 22.65 -3.89 -2.71
C SER A 93 22.30 -4.98 -3.72
N GLY A 94 22.15 -4.63 -5.00
CA GLY A 94 21.76 -5.57 -6.05
C GLY A 94 20.28 -5.91 -6.02
N LYS A 95 19.41 -4.91 -5.78
CA LYS A 95 17.95 -5.04 -5.75
C LYS A 95 17.44 -5.95 -4.62
N ARG A 96 18.12 -5.94 -3.47
CA ARG A 96 17.68 -6.66 -2.27
C ARG A 96 16.68 -5.80 -1.50
N MET A 97 15.40 -6.14 -1.61
CA MET A 97 14.29 -5.38 -0.99
C MET A 97 14.49 -5.16 0.52
N VAL A 98 14.95 -6.18 1.23
CA VAL A 98 15.18 -6.13 2.69
C VAL A 98 16.19 -5.05 3.08
N VAL A 99 17.26 -4.87 2.30
CA VAL A 99 18.31 -3.87 2.60
C VAL A 99 17.76 -2.46 2.46
N GLY A 100 16.96 -2.20 1.44
CA GLY A 100 16.32 -0.89 1.26
C GLY A 100 15.35 -0.55 2.37
N ILE A 101 14.50 -1.52 2.77
CA ILE A 101 13.54 -1.35 3.87
C ILE A 101 14.27 -1.07 5.19
N ALA A 102 15.22 -1.93 5.55
CA ALA A 102 15.97 -1.78 6.80
C ALA A 102 16.72 -0.44 6.87
N THR A 103 17.26 0.03 5.73
CA THR A 103 17.95 1.31 5.66
C THR A 103 16.98 2.49 5.84
N ALA A 104 15.84 2.48 5.15
CA ALA A 104 14.83 3.53 5.26
C ALA A 104 14.26 3.62 6.70
N GLU A 105 13.95 2.47 7.30
CA GLU A 105 13.48 2.39 8.68
C GLU A 105 14.52 2.90 9.66
N PHE A 106 15.78 2.47 9.52
CA PHE A 106 16.86 2.93 10.40
C PHE A 106 17.06 4.45 10.31
N LEU A 107 17.02 5.03 9.11
CA LEU A 107 17.13 6.48 8.92
C LEU A 107 15.95 7.24 9.53
N LEU A 108 14.72 6.72 9.39
CA LEU A 108 13.53 7.31 10.03
C LEU A 108 13.63 7.26 11.55
N LEU A 109 14.00 6.11 12.12
CA LEU A 109 14.15 5.92 13.56
C LEU A 109 15.27 6.79 14.13
N ALA A 110 16.41 6.85 13.44
CA ALA A 110 17.54 7.69 13.82
C ALA A 110 17.16 9.18 13.80
N GLY A 111 16.47 9.65 12.74
CA GLY A 111 16.02 11.03 12.66
C GLY A 111 14.97 11.39 13.72
N LEU A 112 14.07 10.47 14.05
CA LEU A 112 13.11 10.65 15.15
C LEU A 112 13.81 10.71 16.52
N TYR A 113 14.80 9.85 16.76
CA TYR A 113 15.59 9.86 18.01
C TYR A 113 16.39 11.16 18.18
N LEU A 114 16.92 11.69 17.08
CA LEU A 114 17.68 12.94 17.04
C LEU A 114 16.78 14.21 17.09
N ASN A 115 15.45 14.05 17.22
CA ASN A 115 14.46 15.14 17.23
C ASN A 115 14.58 16.11 16.03
N PHE A 116 14.76 15.55 14.82
CA PHE A 116 14.75 16.30 13.56
C PHE A 116 13.39 16.31 12.86
#